data_AF-H0ABR4-F1
#
_entry.id   AF-H0ABR4-F1
#
_cell.length_a   1.000
_cell.length_b   1.000
_cell.length_c   1.000
_cell.angle_alpha   90.00
_cell.angle_beta   90.00
_cell.angle_gamma   90.00
#
_symmetry.space_group_name_H-M   'P 1'
#
loop_
_entity.id
_entity.type
_entity.pdbx_description
1 polymer ?
#
loop_
_entity_poly.entity_id
_entity_poly.type
_entity_poly.pdbx_seq_one_letter_code
_entity_poly.pdbx_strand_id
1 'polypeptide(L)' 'SRPDVKVDVQPESIGDGEYVELENQGDKAYNLENWRIEDEDGNEFVFEDVDLDEESSLRVYSRHGHWKKA' A
#
# COMPACT_ATOMS: atom_id res chain seq x y z
N SER A 1 9.62 -21.93 -4.37
CA SER A 1 9.79 -20.68 -3.62
C SER A 1 8.48 -19.95 -3.56
N ARG A 2 7.99 -19.64 -2.36
CA ARG A 2 6.97 -18.61 -2.19
C ARG A 2 7.71 -17.26 -2.17
N PRO A 3 7.25 -16.20 -2.85
CA PRO A 3 7.90 -14.91 -2.81
C PRO A 3 7.75 -14.30 -1.41
N ASP A 4 8.85 -13.75 -0.88
CA ASP A 4 9.00 -13.19 0.46
C ASP A 4 8.33 -11.81 0.63
N VAL A 5 7.08 -11.65 0.17
CA VAL A 5 6.35 -10.40 0.39
C VAL A 5 5.82 -10.39 1.83
N LYS A 6 6.34 -9.48 2.65
CA LYS A 6 5.86 -9.22 4.01
C LYS A 6 4.95 -8.00 3.95
N VAL A 7 3.71 -8.17 4.41
CA VAL A 7 2.77 -7.06 4.61
C VAL A 7 2.79 -6.73 6.10
N ASP A 8 3.22 -5.53 6.44
CA ASP A 8 3.14 -5.00 7.81
C ASP A 8 2.05 -3.94 7.85
N VAL A 9 1.06 -4.15 8.73
CA VAL A 9 -0.06 -3.23 8.98
C VAL A 9 0.17 -2.64 10.37
N GLN A 10 0.50 -1.35 10.42
CA GLN A 10 0.81 -0.64 11.66
C GLN A 10 -0.39 0.24 12.07
N PRO A 11 -1.11 -0.07 13.17
CA PRO A 11 -2.39 0.57 13.50
C PRO A 11 -2.29 1.96 14.14
N GLU A 12 -1.12 2.63 14.16
CA GLU A 12 -1.00 3.90 14.88
C GLU A 12 0.08 4.83 14.33
N SER A 13 -0.29 5.64 13.34
CA SER A 13 0.47 6.83 12.94
C SER A 13 -0.33 8.10 13.24
N ILE A 14 0.07 8.79 14.31
CA ILE A 14 -0.32 10.18 14.59
C ILE A 14 0.39 11.06 13.55
N GLY A 15 -0.30 11.43 12.48
CA GLY A 15 0.17 12.48 11.56
C GLY A 15 -0.36 12.40 10.13
N ASP A 16 -0.31 11.22 9.51
CA ASP A 16 -0.40 11.12 8.04
C ASP A 16 -1.55 10.24 7.51
N GLY A 17 -2.39 9.70 8.39
CA GLY A 17 -3.44 8.73 8.03
C GLY A 17 -2.94 7.29 8.03
N GLU A 18 -3.86 6.34 7.94
CA GLU A 18 -3.54 4.92 7.81
C GLU A 18 -3.00 4.64 6.40
N TYR A 19 -2.05 3.72 6.28
CA TYR A 19 -1.41 3.39 5.01
C TYR A 19 -0.96 1.93 4.95
N VAL A 20 -0.75 1.45 3.73
CA VAL A 20 -0.08 0.20 3.40
C VAL A 20 1.25 0.53 2.73
N GLU A 21 2.34 -0.10 3.18
CA GLU A 21 3.66 0.00 2.54
C GLU A 21 3.98 -1.29 1.78
N LEU A 22 4.40 -1.13 0.52
CA LEU A 22 4.95 -2.21 -0.30
C LEU A 22 6.46 -1.99 -0.41
N GLU A 23 7.24 -2.98 -0.05
CA GLU A 23 8.70 -2.96 -0.14
C GLU A 23 9.17 -4.01 -1.15
N ASN A 24 9.94 -3.58 -2.14
CA ASN A 24 10.64 -4.47 -3.04
C ASN A 24 12.03 -4.77 -2.47
N GLN A 25 12.20 -5.95 -1.88
CA GLN A 25 13.47 -6.43 -1.35
C GLN A 25 14.32 -7.18 -2.40
N GLY A 26 13.86 -7.22 -3.66
CA GLY A 26 14.55 -7.87 -4.76
C GLY A 26 15.54 -6.95 -5.47
N ASP A 27 16.29 -7.52 -6.41
CA ASP A 27 17.30 -6.87 -7.25
C ASP A 27 16.76 -6.45 -8.63
N LYS A 28 15.43 -6.40 -8.79
CA LYS A 28 14.73 -6.04 -10.02
C LYS A 28 13.47 -5.26 -9.73
N ALA A 29 13.11 -4.35 -10.63
CA ALA A 29 11.82 -3.70 -10.64
C ALA A 29 10.65 -4.69 -10.88
N TYR A 30 9.52 -4.42 -10.24
CA TYR A 30 8.25 -5.11 -10.47
C TYR A 30 7.18 -4.13 -10.95
N ASN A 31 6.55 -4.44 -12.08
CA ASN A 31 5.38 -3.70 -12.54
C ASN A 31 4.14 -4.13 -11.72
N LEU A 32 3.49 -3.17 -11.10
CA LEU A 32 2.33 -3.36 -10.23
C LEU A 32 1.00 -3.17 -10.96
N GLU A 33 0.98 -2.97 -12.28
CA GLU A 33 -0.24 -2.80 -13.07
C GLU A 33 -1.29 -3.85 -12.70
N ASN A 34 -2.52 -3.39 -12.44
CA ASN A 34 -3.68 -4.18 -12.01
C ASN A 34 -3.58 -4.85 -10.64
N TRP A 35 -2.55 -4.57 -9.83
CA TRP A 35 -2.56 -4.96 -8.42
C TRP A 35 -3.67 -4.19 -7.68
N ARG A 36 -4.24 -4.83 -6.65
CA ARG A 36 -5.38 -4.32 -5.89
C ARG A 36 -5.08 -4.37 -4.40
N ILE A 37 -5.39 -3.27 -3.72
CA ILE A 37 -5.44 -3.17 -2.26
C ILE A 37 -6.89 -2.86 -1.90
N GLU A 38 -7.47 -3.69 -1.03
CA GLU A 38 -8.84 -3.53 -0.53
C GLU A 38 -8.79 -3.46 1.00
N ASP A 39 -9.51 -2.50 1.60
CA ASP A 39 -9.69 -2.42 3.05
C ASP A 39 -10.95 -3.17 3.54
N GLU A 40 -11.14 -3.27 4.85
CA GLU A 40 -12.28 -4.01 5.43
C GLU A 40 -13.64 -3.36 5.15
N ASP A 41 -13.66 -2.07 4.77
CA ASP A 41 -14.87 -1.34 4.37
C ASP A 41 -15.17 -1.49 2.86
N GLY A 42 -14.31 -2.19 2.11
CA GLY A 42 -14.45 -2.45 0.67
C GLY A 42 -13.95 -1.31 -0.22
N ASN A 43 -13.14 -0.38 0.30
CA ASN A 43 -12.49 0.62 -0.54
C ASN A 43 -11.32 -0.01 -1.30
N GLU A 44 -11.28 0.18 -2.62
CA GLU A 44 -10.27 -0.40 -3.49
C GLU A 44 -9.31 0.66 -4.05
N PHE A 45 -8.01 0.35 -4.05
CA PHE A 45 -6.99 1.04 -4.82
C PHE A 45 -6.41 0.09 -5.87
N VAL A 46 -6.43 0.52 -7.14
CA VAL A 46 -5.88 -0.23 -8.28
C VAL A 46 -4.68 0.54 -8.83
N PHE A 47 -3.56 -0.14 -8.98
CA PHE A 47 -2.38 0.42 -9.64
C PHE A 47 -2.58 0.44 -11.16
N GLU A 48 -2.36 1.61 -11.78
CA GLU A 48 -2.46 1.77 -13.24
C GLU A 48 -1.18 1.29 -13.92
N ASP A 49 -0.12 2.09 -13.94
CA ASP A 49 1.18 1.72 -14.50
C ASP A 49 2.26 2.25 -13.59
N VAL A 50 2.65 1.42 -12.62
CA VAL A 50 3.64 1.76 -11.59
C VAL A 50 4.68 0.66 -11.55
N ASP A 51 5.93 1.01 -11.80
CA ASP A 51 7.08 0.15 -11.52
C ASP A 51 7.59 0.45 -10.10
N LEU A 52 7.69 -0.60 -9.28
CA LEU A 52 8.36 -0.54 -7.99
C LEU A 52 9.80 -1.02 -8.17
N ASP A 53 10.73 -0.06 -8.22
CA ASP A 53 12.17 -0.29 -8.41
C ASP A 53 12.76 -1.22 -7.34
N GLU A 54 13.93 -1.81 -7.63
CA GLU A 54 14.68 -2.61 -6.67
C GLU A 54 14.99 -1.85 -5.37
N GLU A 55 15.06 -2.58 -4.26
CA GLU A 55 15.39 -2.09 -2.92
C GLU A 55 14.60 -0.81 -2.50
N SER A 56 13.39 -0.63 -3.02
CA SER A 56 12.57 0.58 -2.83
C SER A 56 11.22 0.27 -2.20
N SER A 57 10.58 1.29 -1.64
CA SER A 57 9.22 1.18 -1.06
C SER A 57 8.24 2.22 -1.61
N LEU A 58 6.96 1.85 -1.56
CA LEU A 58 5.83 2.69 -1.94
C LEU A 58 4.77 2.64 -0.84
N ARG A 59 4.17 3.79 -0.50
CA ARG A 59 3.07 3.90 0.45
C ARG A 59 1.77 4.26 -0.24
N VAL A 60 0.71 3.51 0.06
CA VAL A 60 -0.66 3.81 -0.33
C VAL A 60 -1.42 4.22 0.92
N TYR A 61 -1.87 5.48 0.96
CA TYR A 61 -2.58 6.04 2.10
C TYR A 61 -4.09 5.81 1.96
N SER A 62 -4.72 5.18 2.95
CA SER A 62 -6.18 5.11 3.05
C SER A 62 -6.67 6.47 3.57
N ARG A 63 -7.45 7.19 2.75
CA ARG A 63 -8.06 8.45 3.21
C ARG A 63 -9.14 8.11 4.23
N HIS A 64 -8.87 8.38 5.50
CA HIS A 64 -9.91 8.34 6.54
C HIS A 64 -10.96 9.44 6.30
N GLY A 65 -12.07 9.05 5.70
CA GLY A 65 -13.25 9.89 5.48
C GLY A 65 -14.24 9.83 6.65
N HIS A 66 -13.88 10.40 7.81
CA HIS A 66 -14.88 10.69 8.85
C HIS A 66 -15.00 12.20 9.05
N TRP A 67 -15.87 12.84 8.27
CA TRP A 67 -16.32 14.18 8.64
C TRP A 67 -17.10 14.10 9.94
N LYS A 68 -16.61 14.77 10.99
CA LYS A 68 -17.42 15.04 12.17
C LYS A 68 -18.53 16.00 11.79
N LYS A 69 -19.77 15.56 12.02
CA LYS A 69 -20.92 16.46 12.07
C LYS A 69 -21.19 16.79 13.54
N ALA A 70 -20.85 18.03 13.92
CA ALA A 70 -21.53 18.82 14.95
C ALA A 70 -21.10 20.27 14.76
#